data_AF-A0A507BBZ2-F1
#
_entry.id   AF-A0A507BBZ2-F1
#
_cell.length_a   1.000
_cell.length_b   1.000
_cell.length_c   1.000
_cell.angle_alpha   90.00
_cell.angle_beta   90.00
_cell.angle_gamma   90.00
#
_symmetry.space_group_name_H-M   'P 1'
#
loop_
_entity.id
_entity.type
_entity.pdbx_description
1 polymer ?
#
loop_
_entity_poly.entity_id
_entity_poly.type
_entity_poly.pdbx_seq_one_letter_code
_entity_poly.pdbx_strand_id
1 'polypeptide(L)'
;MPATITLSDGDSITYKDAENRDDNIVLHAASSVALQDFMWRQKHVIEALARHHLKLGDRDSCVAAGPQQWIRGAINVCVPVEVKSANQAAKLFIFRCPMPHELAEARDPGTFDEKTACEVGTHVWMQEQCPLVRIPRLYGFGFSDGRCRPFYVRVARILQRSLHRCLRYTTVLPRYVSNPSGHRLPTAYMLLEYKPFSLELTDVNRSNIFVDRRWNVTCLIDLEWICALPVEALAVPYWLTGHAVNKISEPEFDSVQRSFIQAVEEEERKRTPVGGGLPLASAMEENWHSGASWLWTAVHSSAMYSLVWKHIYPRFPVVVDRVQAEAILSGFWREDSAQVVQKKANEFKEYKYRVASLFTSNPGSAPPASSSPAPGPRASSLQAPSSHMKLGKP
;
A
#
# COMPACT_ATOMS: atom_id res chain seq x y z
N MET A 1 -3.79 -35.06 16.23
CA MET A 1 -3.36 -34.12 15.17
C MET A 1 -2.61 -32.97 15.84
N PRO A 2 -1.55 -32.40 15.23
CA PRO A 2 -0.88 -31.23 15.80
C PRO A 2 -1.87 -30.09 15.95
N ALA A 3 -1.72 -29.28 17.02
CA ALA A 3 -2.57 -28.11 17.21
C ALA A 3 -2.35 -27.13 16.05
N THR A 4 -3.43 -26.73 15.40
CA THR A 4 -3.43 -25.78 14.29
C THR A 4 -4.32 -24.59 14.63
N ILE A 5 -3.96 -23.42 14.11
CA ILE A 5 -4.74 -22.19 14.25
C ILE A 5 -5.10 -21.70 12.86
N THR A 6 -6.32 -21.22 12.68
CA THR A 6 -6.77 -20.60 11.43
C THR A 6 -6.34 -19.13 11.40
N LEU A 7 -5.67 -18.74 10.33
CA LEU A 7 -5.22 -17.37 10.08
C LEU A 7 -6.30 -16.54 9.36
N SER A 8 -6.01 -15.27 9.09
CA SER A 8 -6.92 -14.30 8.46
C SER A 8 -7.28 -14.56 7.00
N ASP A 9 -6.48 -15.37 6.33
CA ASP A 9 -6.64 -15.88 4.96
C ASP A 9 -7.47 -17.18 4.90
N GLY A 10 -7.76 -17.79 6.05
CA GLY A 10 -8.47 -19.08 6.15
C GLY A 10 -7.53 -20.29 6.20
N ASP A 11 -6.22 -20.08 6.10
CA ASP A 11 -5.24 -21.16 6.15
C ASP A 11 -4.98 -21.60 7.60
N SER A 12 -4.78 -22.90 7.79
CA SER A 12 -4.39 -23.46 9.09
C SER A 12 -2.88 -23.56 9.21
N ILE A 13 -2.29 -22.98 10.25
CA ILE A 13 -0.85 -23.02 10.50
C ILE A 13 -0.52 -23.87 11.73
N THR A 14 0.62 -24.57 11.70
CA THR A 14 1.16 -25.28 12.87
C THR A 14 2.09 -24.38 13.69
N TYR A 15 2.34 -24.72 14.96
CA TYR A 15 3.29 -23.97 15.79
C TYR A 15 4.68 -23.87 15.15
N LYS A 16 5.17 -24.97 14.54
CA LYS A 16 6.49 -25.01 13.91
C LYS A 16 6.57 -24.09 12.69
N ASP A 17 5.49 -23.98 11.92
CA ASP A 17 5.45 -23.06 10.79
C ASP A 17 5.30 -21.60 11.26
N ALA A 18 4.52 -21.38 12.32
CA ALA A 18 4.35 -20.06 12.94
C ALA A 18 5.65 -19.50 13.54
N GLU A 19 6.52 -20.36 14.11
CA GLU A 19 7.81 -19.95 14.65
C GLU A 19 8.82 -19.55 13.55
N ASN A 20 8.66 -20.09 12.34
CA ASN A 20 9.56 -19.84 11.20
C ASN A 20 9.05 -18.75 10.23
N ARG A 21 7.87 -18.18 10.49
CA ARG A 21 7.33 -17.06 9.72
C ARG A 21 7.82 -15.74 10.29
N ASP A 22 8.17 -14.81 9.41
CA ASP A 22 8.51 -13.43 9.77
C ASP A 22 7.27 -12.56 10.05
N ASP A 23 6.06 -13.11 9.81
CA ASP A 23 4.78 -12.42 9.99
C ASP A 23 4.33 -12.41 11.46
N ASN A 24 3.51 -11.43 11.84
CA ASN A 24 2.92 -11.34 13.18
C ASN A 24 1.71 -12.28 13.31
N ILE A 25 1.98 -13.56 13.58
CA ILE A 25 0.97 -14.63 13.70
C ILE A 25 -0.09 -14.30 14.77
N VAL A 26 0.32 -13.66 15.87
CA VAL A 26 -0.61 -13.29 16.94
C VAL A 26 -1.64 -12.26 16.46
N LEU A 27 -1.20 -11.29 15.65
CA LEU A 27 -2.07 -10.29 15.06
C LEU A 27 -3.03 -10.91 14.03
N HIS A 28 -2.52 -11.77 13.14
CA HIS A 28 -3.35 -12.44 12.12
C HIS A 28 -4.40 -13.37 12.73
N ALA A 29 -4.03 -14.14 13.76
CA ALA A 29 -4.96 -15.02 14.48
C ALA A 29 -6.05 -14.24 15.23
N ALA A 30 -5.72 -13.07 15.80
CA ALA A 30 -6.69 -12.24 16.53
C ALA A 30 -7.65 -11.46 15.59
N SER A 31 -7.20 -11.11 14.39
CA SER A 31 -7.90 -10.14 13.52
C SER A 31 -8.79 -10.79 12.44
N SER A 32 -8.65 -12.10 12.23
CA SER A 32 -9.32 -12.91 11.21
C SER A 32 -10.86 -12.90 11.29
N VAL A 33 -11.41 -13.29 12.44
CA VAL A 33 -12.85 -13.55 12.61
C VAL A 33 -13.61 -12.27 12.98
N ALA A 34 -13.06 -11.47 13.91
CA ALA A 34 -13.74 -10.27 14.40
C ALA A 34 -13.95 -9.21 13.31
N LEU A 35 -13.00 -9.05 12.39
CA LEU A 35 -13.12 -8.07 11.30
C LEU A 35 -14.07 -8.57 10.19
N GLN A 36 -14.06 -9.87 9.87
CA GLN A 36 -15.04 -10.46 8.95
C GLN A 36 -16.47 -10.25 9.48
N ASP A 37 -16.69 -10.59 10.74
CA ASP A 37 -17.98 -10.43 11.40
C ASP A 37 -18.39 -8.96 11.46
N PHE A 38 -17.44 -8.07 11.77
CA PHE A 38 -17.69 -6.63 11.78
C PHE A 38 -18.13 -6.13 10.39
N MET A 39 -17.35 -6.41 9.34
CA MET A 39 -17.66 -5.98 7.98
C MET A 39 -18.96 -6.60 7.46
N TRP A 40 -19.22 -7.87 7.79
CA TRP A 40 -20.44 -8.56 7.39
C TRP A 40 -21.69 -7.96 8.07
N ARG A 41 -21.60 -7.61 9.36
CA ARG A 41 -22.67 -6.87 10.06
C ARG A 41 -22.96 -5.53 9.39
N GLN A 42 -21.94 -4.89 8.81
CA GLN A 42 -22.07 -3.61 8.09
C GLN A 42 -22.46 -3.77 6.61
N LYS A 43 -22.79 -4.97 6.13
CA LYS A 43 -23.17 -5.22 4.72
C LYS A 43 -24.24 -4.26 4.21
N HIS A 44 -25.31 -4.08 4.99
CA HIS A 44 -26.42 -3.18 4.64
C HIS A 44 -25.97 -1.72 4.52
N VAL A 45 -24.99 -1.29 5.32
CA VAL A 45 -24.39 0.04 5.25
C VAL A 45 -23.56 0.18 3.97
N ILE A 46 -22.77 -0.84 3.62
CA ILE A 46 -21.99 -0.86 2.37
C ILE A 46 -22.92 -0.73 1.15
N GLU A 47 -24.02 -1.49 1.12
CA GLU A 47 -25.04 -1.41 0.07
C GLU A 47 -25.68 -0.01 0.02
N ALA A 48 -26.07 0.55 1.17
CA ALA A 48 -26.66 1.88 1.24
C ALA A 48 -25.70 3.00 0.78
N LEU A 49 -24.42 2.90 1.15
CA LEU A 49 -23.37 3.83 0.73
C LEU A 49 -23.09 3.71 -0.77
N ALA A 50 -23.06 2.50 -1.31
CA ALA A 50 -22.92 2.26 -2.74
C ALA A 50 -24.11 2.85 -3.51
N ARG A 51 -25.34 2.60 -3.06
CA ARG A 51 -26.57 3.22 -3.62
C ARG A 51 -26.50 4.74 -3.62
N HIS A 52 -26.03 5.33 -2.52
CA HIS A 52 -25.91 6.78 -2.36
C HIS A 52 -24.92 7.38 -3.35
N HIS A 53 -23.71 6.82 -3.45
CA HIS A 53 -22.66 7.32 -4.35
C HIS A 53 -23.00 7.11 -5.83
N LEU A 54 -23.69 6.01 -6.16
CA LEU A 54 -24.13 5.71 -7.52
C LEU A 54 -25.48 6.37 -7.89
N LYS A 55 -26.16 7.02 -6.93
CA LYS A 55 -27.47 7.67 -7.09
C LYS A 55 -28.55 6.71 -7.64
N LEU A 56 -28.59 5.50 -7.09
CA LEU A 56 -29.55 4.47 -7.49
C LEU A 56 -30.95 4.80 -7.00
N GLY A 57 -31.97 4.53 -7.84
CA GLY A 57 -33.37 4.69 -7.50
C GLY A 57 -33.94 3.46 -6.79
N ASP A 58 -35.17 3.55 -6.29
CA ASP A 58 -35.81 2.48 -5.51
C ASP A 58 -36.04 1.19 -6.30
N ARG A 59 -36.06 1.27 -7.63
CA ARG A 59 -36.23 0.13 -8.54
C ARG A 59 -34.92 -0.57 -8.91
N ASP A 60 -33.77 0.03 -8.58
CA ASP A 60 -32.47 -0.56 -8.84
C ASP A 60 -32.08 -1.49 -7.69
N SER A 61 -31.49 -2.65 -7.98
CA SER A 61 -30.90 -3.51 -6.97
C SER A 61 -29.43 -3.18 -6.76
N CYS A 62 -28.96 -3.29 -5.52
CA CYS A 62 -27.57 -3.12 -5.13
C CYS A 62 -27.28 -4.14 -4.04
N VAL A 63 -26.45 -5.14 -4.35
CA VAL A 63 -26.20 -6.28 -3.47
C VAL A 63 -24.70 -6.44 -3.29
N ALA A 64 -24.25 -6.39 -2.03
CA ALA A 64 -22.88 -6.70 -1.68
C ALA A 64 -22.68 -8.23 -1.63
N ALA A 65 -21.55 -8.68 -2.15
CA ALA A 65 -21.19 -10.08 -2.20
C ALA A 65 -20.92 -10.68 -0.81
N GLY A 66 -21.08 -12.00 -0.70
CA GLY A 66 -20.80 -12.75 0.53
C GLY A 66 -19.30 -12.78 0.88
N PRO A 67 -18.92 -13.06 2.14
CA PRO A 67 -17.52 -13.08 2.56
C PRO A 67 -16.62 -14.02 1.74
N GLN A 68 -17.20 -15.08 1.17
CA GLN A 68 -16.52 -16.05 0.31
C GLN A 68 -16.06 -15.46 -1.03
N GLN A 69 -16.66 -14.33 -1.45
CA GLN A 69 -16.37 -13.64 -2.71
C GLN A 69 -15.55 -12.37 -2.48
N TRP A 70 -15.17 -12.07 -1.24
CA TRP A 70 -14.36 -10.88 -0.95
C TRP A 70 -12.92 -11.09 -1.41
N ILE A 71 -12.35 -10.06 -2.01
CA ILE A 71 -10.94 -10.06 -2.41
C ILE A 71 -10.15 -9.46 -1.24
N ARG A 72 -9.21 -10.22 -0.70
CA ARG A 72 -8.42 -9.83 0.47
C ARG A 72 -6.96 -9.70 0.11
N GLY A 73 -6.38 -8.56 0.44
CA GLY A 73 -4.93 -8.35 0.45
C GLY A 73 -4.43 -8.21 1.88
N ALA A 74 -3.13 -7.96 2.05
CA ALA A 74 -2.51 -7.78 3.35
C ALA A 74 -3.01 -6.53 4.11
N ILE A 75 -3.43 -5.48 3.40
CA ILE A 75 -3.79 -4.18 4.01
C ILE A 75 -5.18 -3.67 3.61
N ASN A 76 -5.88 -4.38 2.73
CA ASN A 76 -7.19 -3.98 2.21
C ASN A 76 -8.15 -5.18 2.09
N VAL A 77 -9.43 -4.92 2.28
CA VAL A 77 -10.53 -5.81 1.92
C VAL A 77 -11.40 -5.16 0.85
N CYS A 78 -11.71 -5.90 -0.20
CA CYS A 78 -12.52 -5.47 -1.31
C CYS A 78 -13.80 -6.30 -1.35
N VAL A 79 -14.94 -5.63 -1.20
CA VAL A 79 -16.27 -6.23 -1.25
C VAL A 79 -16.88 -5.94 -2.63
N PRO A 80 -17.08 -6.95 -3.48
CA PRO A 80 -17.80 -6.77 -4.73
C PRO A 80 -19.25 -6.34 -4.48
N VAL A 81 -19.73 -5.35 -5.22
CA VAL A 81 -21.10 -4.83 -5.14
C VAL A 81 -21.73 -4.90 -6.52
N GLU A 82 -22.71 -5.79 -6.68
CA GLU A 82 -23.44 -5.96 -7.93
C GLU A 82 -24.64 -5.02 -7.95
N VAL A 83 -24.81 -4.28 -9.05
CA VAL A 83 -25.90 -3.35 -9.27
C VAL A 83 -26.67 -3.75 -10.51
N LYS A 84 -27.99 -3.96 -10.39
CA LYS A 84 -28.88 -4.21 -11.52
C LYS A 84 -29.89 -3.08 -11.62
N SER A 85 -29.96 -2.46 -12.79
CA SER A 85 -31.01 -1.49 -13.10
C SER A 85 -32.01 -2.15 -14.06
N ALA A 86 -33.29 -1.80 -13.94
CA ALA A 86 -34.42 -2.50 -14.57
C ALA A 86 -34.26 -2.79 -16.08
N ASN A 87 -33.43 -2.02 -16.79
CA ASN A 87 -33.19 -2.15 -18.23
C ASN A 87 -31.69 -2.17 -18.62
N GLN A 88 -30.77 -2.51 -17.71
CA GLN A 88 -29.33 -2.57 -18.02
C GLN A 88 -28.71 -3.88 -17.53
N ALA A 89 -27.65 -4.30 -18.21
CA ALA A 89 -26.81 -5.39 -17.71
C ALA A 89 -26.27 -5.07 -16.31
N ALA A 90 -26.13 -6.11 -15.49
CA ALA A 90 -25.57 -5.98 -14.15
C ALA A 90 -24.17 -5.37 -14.23
N LYS A 91 -23.92 -4.33 -13.43
CA LYS A 91 -22.61 -3.71 -13.28
C LYS A 91 -22.03 -4.10 -11.94
N LEU A 92 -20.76 -4.49 -11.96
CA LEU A 92 -20.03 -4.81 -10.74
C LEU A 92 -19.18 -3.61 -10.33
N PHE A 93 -19.12 -3.36 -9.03
CA PHE A 93 -18.30 -2.34 -8.40
C PHE A 93 -17.47 -2.97 -7.29
N ILE A 94 -16.39 -2.32 -6.89
CA ILE A 94 -15.59 -2.72 -5.74
C ILE A 94 -15.72 -1.68 -4.63
N PHE A 95 -16.12 -2.14 -3.46
CA PHE A 95 -16.07 -1.37 -2.23
C PHE A 95 -14.79 -1.75 -1.46
N ARG A 96 -13.77 -0.90 -1.55
CA ARG A 96 -12.44 -1.11 -0.94
C ARG A 96 -12.39 -0.45 0.43
N CYS A 97 -11.95 -1.19 1.44
CA CYS A 97 -11.72 -0.69 2.80
C CYS A 97 -10.30 -1.07 3.26
N PRO A 98 -9.54 -0.15 3.87
CA PRO A 98 -8.29 -0.49 4.53
C PRO A 98 -8.57 -1.34 5.77
N MET A 99 -7.65 -2.24 6.10
CA MET A 99 -7.71 -3.08 7.30
C MET A 99 -7.05 -2.36 8.48
N PRO A 100 -7.80 -1.97 9.54
CA PRO A 100 -7.25 -1.11 10.60
C PRO A 100 -6.09 -1.73 11.40
N HIS A 101 -6.10 -3.05 11.59
CA HIS A 101 -5.08 -3.76 12.36
C HIS A 101 -3.71 -3.80 11.66
N GLU A 102 -3.70 -3.68 10.33
CA GLU A 102 -2.49 -3.74 9.49
C GLU A 102 -1.88 -2.36 9.25
N LEU A 103 -2.55 -1.29 9.70
CA LEU A 103 -2.09 0.10 9.57
C LEU A 103 -1.74 0.73 10.91
N ALA A 104 -1.57 -0.09 11.95
CA ALA A 104 -1.25 0.36 13.31
C ALA A 104 -2.23 1.40 13.88
N GLU A 105 -3.48 1.46 13.40
CA GLU A 105 -4.50 2.45 13.81
C GLU A 105 -4.72 2.47 15.33
N ALA A 106 -4.65 1.30 15.98
CA ALA A 106 -4.79 1.19 17.44
C ALA A 106 -3.67 1.93 18.21
N ARG A 107 -2.51 2.11 17.57
CA ARG A 107 -1.35 2.83 18.13
C ARG A 107 -1.35 4.29 17.69
N ASP A 108 -1.63 4.52 16.41
CA ASP A 108 -1.55 5.83 15.75
C ASP A 108 -2.87 6.09 15.02
N PRO A 109 -3.87 6.73 15.67
CA PRO A 109 -5.18 6.95 15.07
C PRO A 109 -5.15 7.89 13.85
N GLY A 110 -5.87 7.53 12.79
CA GLY A 110 -5.98 8.28 11.54
C GLY A 110 -5.10 7.77 10.39
N THR A 111 -4.31 6.72 10.59
CA THR A 111 -3.40 6.18 9.56
C THR A 111 -4.15 5.60 8.38
N PHE A 112 -5.30 4.95 8.61
CA PHE A 112 -6.09 4.43 7.50
C PHE A 112 -6.81 5.54 6.72
N ASP A 113 -7.18 6.65 7.37
CA ASP A 113 -7.78 7.82 6.71
C ASP A 113 -6.72 8.54 5.86
N GLU A 114 -5.49 8.68 6.37
CA GLU A 114 -4.35 9.23 5.65
C GLU A 114 -4.00 8.40 4.41
N LYS A 115 -3.87 7.08 4.57
CA LYS A 115 -3.67 6.14 3.46
C LYS A 115 -4.76 6.30 2.39
N THR A 116 -6.03 6.25 2.81
CA THR A 116 -7.16 6.37 1.88
C THR A 116 -7.17 7.74 1.20
N ALA A 117 -6.81 8.81 1.91
CA ALA A 117 -6.74 10.16 1.35
C ALA A 117 -5.67 10.26 0.26
N CYS A 118 -4.51 9.61 0.46
CA CYS A 118 -3.45 9.53 -0.55
C CYS A 118 -3.95 8.80 -1.80
N GLU A 119 -4.54 7.61 -1.64
CA GLU A 119 -5.06 6.81 -2.75
C GLU A 119 -6.17 7.55 -3.52
N VAL A 120 -7.11 8.18 -2.80
CA VAL A 120 -8.17 9.03 -3.39
C VAL A 120 -7.57 10.19 -4.16
N GLY A 121 -6.59 10.90 -3.59
CA GLY A 121 -5.92 12.02 -4.23
C GLY A 121 -5.31 11.64 -5.58
N THR A 122 -4.61 10.51 -5.63
CA THR A 122 -4.02 9.94 -6.83
C THR A 122 -5.09 9.59 -7.87
N HIS A 123 -6.17 8.90 -7.47
CA HIS A 123 -7.29 8.59 -8.36
C HIS A 123 -7.94 9.83 -8.97
N VAL A 124 -8.19 10.88 -8.15
CA VAL A 124 -8.76 12.13 -8.64
C VAL A 124 -7.85 12.77 -9.68
N TRP A 125 -6.56 12.89 -9.36
CA TRP A 125 -5.60 13.54 -10.25
C TRP A 125 -5.50 12.81 -11.58
N MET A 126 -5.30 11.50 -11.56
CA MET A 126 -5.19 10.68 -12.77
C MET A 126 -6.46 10.73 -13.61
N GLN A 127 -7.65 10.67 -13.00
CA GLN A 127 -8.91 10.75 -13.76
C GLN A 127 -9.11 12.09 -14.48
N GLU A 128 -8.54 13.17 -13.94
CA GLU A 128 -8.69 14.51 -14.50
C GLU A 128 -7.59 14.85 -15.49
N GLN A 129 -6.35 14.47 -15.21
CA GLN A 129 -5.16 14.87 -15.99
C GLN A 129 -4.73 13.82 -17.00
N CYS A 130 -5.09 12.55 -16.80
CA CYS A 130 -4.65 11.45 -17.62
C CYS A 130 -5.86 10.69 -18.22
N PRO A 131 -6.67 11.30 -19.10
CA PRO A 131 -7.87 10.65 -19.63
C PRO A 131 -7.56 9.44 -20.55
N LEU A 132 -6.34 9.36 -21.06
CA LEU A 132 -5.84 8.22 -21.85
C LEU A 132 -5.39 7.05 -20.97
N VAL A 133 -5.16 7.32 -19.69
CA VAL A 133 -4.72 6.35 -18.69
C VAL A 133 -5.94 5.62 -18.14
N ARG A 134 -6.01 4.31 -18.33
CA ARG A 134 -7.18 3.52 -17.91
C ARG A 134 -7.03 3.12 -16.45
N ILE A 135 -7.71 3.84 -15.56
CA ILE A 135 -7.81 3.50 -14.13
C ILE A 135 -9.26 3.24 -13.73
N PRO A 136 -9.51 2.42 -12.68
CA PRO A 136 -10.83 2.26 -12.10
C PRO A 136 -11.41 3.62 -11.74
N ARG A 137 -12.61 3.89 -12.25
CA ARG A 137 -13.29 5.14 -11.94
C ARG A 137 -13.74 5.12 -10.48
N LEU A 138 -13.25 6.07 -9.71
CA LEU A 138 -13.70 6.39 -8.37
C LEU A 138 -15.07 7.07 -8.45
N TYR A 139 -16.09 6.43 -7.91
CA TYR A 139 -17.46 6.97 -7.85
C TYR A 139 -17.71 7.73 -6.55
N GLY A 140 -17.07 7.30 -5.47
CA GLY A 140 -17.18 7.95 -4.17
C GLY A 140 -16.18 7.38 -3.18
N PHE A 141 -15.99 8.10 -2.09
CA PHE A 141 -15.16 7.69 -0.97
C PHE A 141 -15.73 8.27 0.33
N GLY A 142 -15.30 7.75 1.46
CA GLY A 142 -15.60 8.29 2.78
C GLY A 142 -14.43 8.08 3.74
N PHE A 143 -14.32 8.98 4.71
CA PHE A 143 -13.35 8.92 5.81
C PHE A 143 -14.08 8.55 7.12
N SER A 144 -13.36 8.02 8.10
CA SER A 144 -13.96 7.60 9.37
C SER A 144 -14.55 8.74 10.18
N ASP A 145 -13.99 9.94 10.05
CA ASP A 145 -14.42 11.12 10.79
C ASP A 145 -15.76 11.71 10.32
N GLY A 146 -16.30 11.23 9.19
CA GLY A 146 -17.55 11.70 8.61
C GLY A 146 -17.58 13.21 8.33
N ARG A 147 -16.42 13.86 8.14
CA ARG A 147 -16.36 15.30 7.89
C ARG A 147 -17.04 15.65 6.58
N CYS A 148 -18.27 16.16 6.69
CA CYS A 148 -18.98 16.78 5.59
C CYS A 148 -18.59 18.26 5.49
N ARG A 149 -18.11 18.69 4.32
CA ARG A 149 -17.91 20.12 4.05
C ARG A 149 -19.25 20.78 3.69
N PRO A 150 -19.56 21.97 4.20
CA PRO A 150 -20.84 22.65 3.95
C PRO A 150 -21.14 22.90 2.47
N PHE A 151 -22.44 22.97 2.13
CA PHE A 151 -22.92 23.18 0.75
C PHE A 151 -22.41 24.47 0.09
N TYR A 152 -22.15 25.55 0.83
CA TYR A 152 -21.60 26.78 0.23
C TYR A 152 -20.17 26.59 -0.31
N VAL A 153 -19.38 25.67 0.26
CA VAL A 153 -18.04 25.30 -0.25
C VAL A 153 -18.16 24.63 -1.63
N ARG A 154 -19.27 23.92 -1.90
CA ARG A 154 -19.58 23.34 -3.21
C ARG A 154 -19.82 24.42 -4.26
N VAL A 155 -20.65 25.41 -3.94
CA VAL A 155 -20.95 26.53 -4.85
C VAL A 155 -19.69 27.34 -5.13
N ALA A 156 -18.92 27.66 -4.08
CA ALA A 156 -17.65 28.36 -4.21
C ALA A 156 -16.66 27.60 -5.11
N ARG A 157 -16.50 26.28 -4.96
CA ARG A 157 -15.62 25.48 -5.83
C ARG A 157 -16.10 25.39 -7.28
N ILE A 158 -17.42 25.34 -7.51
CA ILE A 158 -17.99 25.36 -8.88
C ILE A 158 -17.70 26.72 -9.55
N LEU A 159 -17.92 27.82 -8.84
CA LEU A 159 -17.63 29.17 -9.33
C LEU A 159 -16.13 29.39 -9.56
N GLN A 160 -15.30 28.97 -8.60
CA GLN A 160 -13.84 29.02 -8.70
C GLN A 160 -13.37 28.23 -9.93
N ARG A 161 -13.92 27.05 -10.22
CA ARG A 161 -13.61 26.31 -11.46
C ARG A 161 -13.99 27.04 -12.74
N SER A 162 -15.15 27.68 -12.77
CA SER A 162 -15.57 28.44 -13.94
C SER A 162 -14.61 29.60 -14.18
N LEU A 163 -14.22 30.29 -13.11
CA LEU A 163 -13.24 31.38 -13.17
C LEU A 163 -11.85 30.89 -13.63
N HIS A 164 -11.32 29.82 -13.03
CA HIS A 164 -10.01 29.26 -13.39
C HIS A 164 -9.99 28.69 -14.83
N ARG A 165 -11.10 28.12 -15.32
CA ARG A 165 -11.24 27.72 -16.73
C ARG A 165 -11.23 28.92 -17.67
N CYS A 166 -11.90 30.01 -17.32
CA CYS A 166 -11.85 31.25 -18.08
C CYS A 166 -10.44 31.87 -18.09
N LEU A 167 -9.68 31.70 -17.02
CA LEU A 167 -8.34 32.27 -16.84
C LEU A 167 -7.19 31.32 -17.22
N ARG A 168 -7.46 30.13 -17.78
CA ARG A 168 -6.48 29.11 -18.20
C ARG A 168 -5.47 28.67 -17.11
N TYR A 169 -5.83 28.79 -15.83
CA TYR A 169 -4.98 28.31 -14.74
C TYR A 169 -5.08 26.78 -14.58
N THR A 170 -3.94 26.10 -14.55
CA THR A 170 -3.78 24.66 -14.26
C THR A 170 -3.84 24.40 -12.75
N THR A 171 -5.01 24.59 -12.13
CA THR A 171 -5.24 24.19 -10.74
C THR A 171 -6.23 23.03 -10.66
N VAL A 172 -5.79 21.90 -10.08
CA VAL A 172 -6.57 20.68 -9.88
C VAL A 172 -7.50 20.87 -8.68
N LEU A 173 -8.74 21.31 -8.93
CA LEU A 173 -9.80 21.28 -7.92
C LEU A 173 -10.59 19.97 -8.11
N PRO A 174 -10.61 19.03 -7.14
CA PRO A 174 -11.25 17.71 -7.25
C PRO A 174 -12.74 17.74 -7.56
N ARG A 175 -13.24 17.08 -8.62
CA ARG A 175 -14.69 16.98 -8.97
C ARG A 175 -15.59 16.43 -7.86
N TYR A 176 -15.00 15.74 -6.89
CA TYR A 176 -15.69 15.20 -5.73
C TYR A 176 -16.13 16.31 -4.79
N VAL A 177 -17.40 16.22 -4.40
CA VAL A 177 -18.04 17.14 -3.48
C VAL A 177 -18.58 16.31 -2.33
N SER A 178 -18.42 16.84 -1.11
CA SER A 178 -19.05 16.27 0.07
C SER A 178 -20.55 16.08 -0.17
N ASN A 179 -21.02 14.84 -0.07
CA ASN A 179 -22.43 14.50 -0.08
C ASN A 179 -22.76 13.80 1.24
N PRO A 180 -23.52 14.43 2.14
CA PRO A 180 -23.85 13.81 3.42
C PRO A 180 -24.74 12.59 3.20
N SER A 181 -24.31 11.44 3.71
CA SER A 181 -25.12 10.24 3.86
C SER A 181 -25.55 10.08 5.33
N GLY A 182 -26.78 9.62 5.56
CA GLY A 182 -27.23 9.18 6.89
C GLY A 182 -26.57 7.88 7.36
N HIS A 183 -25.90 7.18 6.45
CA HIS A 183 -25.15 5.95 6.70
C HIS A 183 -23.69 6.30 6.95
N ARG A 184 -23.10 5.71 8.00
CA ARG A 184 -21.68 5.89 8.35
C ARG A 184 -21.02 4.54 8.56
N LEU A 185 -19.83 4.40 8.01
CA LEU A 185 -18.95 3.27 8.26
C LEU A 185 -17.78 3.78 9.12
N PRO A 186 -17.40 3.12 10.22
CA PRO A 186 -16.32 3.57 11.09
C PRO A 186 -14.92 3.21 10.53
N THR A 187 -14.82 3.03 9.21
CA THR A 187 -13.56 2.87 8.48
C THR A 187 -13.65 3.68 7.19
N ALA A 188 -12.50 4.11 6.69
CA ALA A 188 -12.43 4.75 5.38
C ALA A 188 -12.83 3.76 4.28
N TYR A 189 -13.30 4.27 3.15
CA TYR A 189 -13.65 3.42 2.01
C TYR A 189 -13.59 4.14 0.68
N MET A 190 -13.47 3.35 -0.38
CA MET A 190 -13.54 3.81 -1.78
C MET A 190 -14.52 2.92 -2.56
N LEU A 191 -15.33 3.54 -3.41
CA LEU A 191 -16.21 2.85 -4.35
C LEU A 191 -15.67 3.02 -5.76
N LEU A 192 -15.20 1.92 -6.34
CA LEU A 192 -14.49 1.85 -7.60
C LEU A 192 -15.28 1.05 -8.65
N GLU A 193 -15.08 1.38 -9.92
CA GLU A 193 -15.55 0.53 -11.02
C GLU A 193 -14.85 -0.84 -11.00
N TYR A 194 -15.60 -1.94 -11.16
CA TYR A 194 -14.97 -3.25 -11.40
C TYR A 194 -14.80 -3.47 -12.90
N LYS A 195 -13.57 -3.28 -13.39
CA LYS A 195 -13.19 -3.56 -14.79
C LYS A 195 -11.69 -3.86 -14.88
N PRO A 196 -11.26 -4.74 -15.81
CA PRO A 196 -9.84 -4.96 -16.08
C PRO A 196 -9.30 -3.72 -16.80
N PHE A 197 -8.40 -2.99 -16.14
CA PHE A 197 -7.83 -1.73 -16.62
C PHE A 197 -6.32 -1.68 -16.35
N SER A 198 -5.62 -0.75 -17.02
CA SER A 198 -4.15 -0.65 -17.06
C SER A 198 -3.63 0.78 -16.94
N LEU A 199 -2.69 1.01 -16.01
CA LEU A 199 -1.51 1.88 -16.18
C LEU A 199 -0.43 1.61 -15.10
N GLU A 200 0.81 2.04 -15.39
CA GLU A 200 2.08 1.79 -14.69
C GLU A 200 2.26 2.44 -13.32
N LEU A 201 3.04 1.73 -12.50
CA LEU A 201 3.05 1.76 -11.04
C LEU A 201 4.45 1.51 -10.50
N THR A 202 4.75 2.04 -9.32
CA THR A 202 6.06 1.85 -8.66
C THR A 202 6.09 0.65 -7.72
N ASP A 203 4.99 -0.09 -7.58
CA ASP A 203 4.92 -1.37 -6.85
C ASP A 203 4.37 -2.51 -7.75
N VAL A 204 5.00 -2.70 -8.91
CA VAL A 204 4.72 -3.84 -9.79
C VAL A 204 5.43 -5.07 -9.22
N ASN A 205 4.66 -5.97 -8.61
CA ASN A 205 5.11 -7.28 -8.15
C ASN A 205 4.17 -8.39 -8.66
N ARG A 206 4.59 -9.66 -8.54
CA ARG A 206 3.86 -10.82 -9.08
C ARG A 206 2.41 -10.95 -8.57
N SER A 207 2.13 -10.55 -7.32
CA SER A 207 0.78 -10.63 -6.73
C SER A 207 -0.17 -9.58 -7.31
N ASN A 208 0.38 -8.55 -7.94
CA ASN A 208 -0.40 -7.48 -8.54
C ASN A 208 -0.73 -7.75 -10.01
N ILE A 209 -0.24 -8.85 -10.63
CA ILE A 209 -0.40 -9.21 -12.05
C ILE A 209 -1.23 -10.48 -12.22
N PHE A 210 -2.31 -10.43 -13.01
CA PHE A 210 -3.02 -11.63 -13.49
C PHE A 210 -2.68 -11.94 -14.95
N VAL A 211 -2.67 -13.23 -15.28
CA VAL A 211 -2.41 -13.73 -16.64
C VAL A 211 -3.51 -14.69 -17.09
N ASP A 212 -3.74 -14.79 -18.40
CA ASP A 212 -4.60 -15.83 -18.98
C ASP A 212 -3.85 -17.18 -19.11
N ARG A 213 -4.53 -18.21 -19.63
CA ARG A 213 -3.95 -19.55 -19.84
C ARG A 213 -2.77 -19.58 -20.82
N ARG A 214 -2.55 -18.50 -21.59
CA ARG A 214 -1.46 -18.35 -22.56
C ARG A 214 -0.38 -17.39 -22.04
N TRP A 215 -0.40 -17.07 -20.74
CA TRP A 215 0.52 -16.12 -20.11
C TRP A 215 0.41 -14.67 -20.58
N ASN A 216 -0.67 -14.29 -21.27
CA ASN A 216 -0.90 -12.88 -21.57
C ASN A 216 -1.34 -12.17 -20.29
N VAL A 217 -0.72 -11.05 -19.96
CA VAL A 217 -1.15 -10.20 -18.83
C VAL A 217 -2.57 -9.71 -19.09
N THR A 218 -3.49 -10.01 -18.17
CA THR A 218 -4.92 -9.67 -18.28
C THR A 218 -5.35 -8.58 -17.31
N CYS A 219 -4.66 -8.40 -16.17
CA CYS A 219 -5.05 -7.43 -15.15
C CYS A 219 -3.87 -7.01 -14.25
N LEU A 220 -3.87 -5.75 -13.81
CA LEU A 220 -3.03 -5.18 -12.76
C LEU A 220 -3.95 -4.54 -11.71
N ILE A 221 -3.82 -4.87 -10.42
CA ILE A 221 -4.86 -4.54 -9.41
C ILE A 221 -4.53 -3.45 -8.39
N ASP A 222 -3.27 -3.04 -8.23
CA ASP A 222 -2.88 -2.11 -7.15
C ASP A 222 -2.28 -0.82 -7.69
N LEU A 223 -2.96 0.32 -7.51
CA LEU A 223 -2.60 1.60 -8.12
C LEU A 223 -1.95 2.62 -7.16
N GLU A 224 -1.65 2.21 -5.92
CA GLU A 224 -1.42 3.10 -4.78
C GLU A 224 -0.15 3.95 -4.89
N TRP A 225 0.86 3.48 -5.62
CA TRP A 225 2.15 4.15 -5.75
C TRP A 225 2.48 4.44 -7.22
N ILE A 226 2.42 5.71 -7.59
CA ILE A 226 2.97 6.24 -8.85
C ILE A 226 3.91 7.38 -8.47
N CYS A 227 5.21 7.13 -8.56
CA CYS A 227 6.25 8.11 -8.26
C CYS A 227 7.01 8.48 -9.53
N ALA A 228 7.24 9.78 -9.73
CA ALA A 228 8.28 10.23 -10.66
C ALA A 228 9.64 9.98 -10.00
N LEU A 229 10.37 8.97 -10.47
CA LEU A 229 11.68 8.63 -9.96
C LEU A 229 12.78 9.10 -10.93
N PRO A 230 14.01 9.33 -10.43
CA PRO A 230 15.17 9.54 -11.29
C PRO A 230 15.35 8.37 -12.27
N VAL A 231 15.94 8.63 -13.43
CA VAL A 231 16.17 7.61 -14.47
C VAL A 231 17.02 6.45 -13.96
N GLU A 232 17.86 6.71 -12.96
CA GLU A 232 18.71 5.77 -12.26
C GLU A 232 17.92 4.70 -11.48
N ALA A 233 16.65 4.97 -11.17
CA ALA A 233 15.75 4.03 -10.50
C ALA A 233 15.11 3.02 -11.47
N LEU A 234 15.28 3.19 -12.79
CA LEU A 234 14.84 2.19 -13.76
C LEU A 234 15.64 0.90 -13.57
N ALA A 235 14.94 -0.18 -13.27
CA ALA A 235 15.54 -1.49 -13.07
C ALA A 235 14.65 -2.58 -13.66
N VAL A 236 15.28 -3.66 -14.10
CA VAL A 236 14.56 -4.87 -14.52
C VAL A 236 13.87 -5.48 -13.30
N PRO A 237 12.58 -5.84 -13.38
CA PRO A 237 11.86 -6.40 -12.24
C PRO A 237 12.48 -7.72 -11.77
N TYR A 238 13.05 -7.74 -10.56
CA TYR A 238 13.79 -8.89 -10.04
C TYR A 238 12.94 -10.16 -9.91
N TRP A 239 11.63 -10.00 -9.70
CA TRP A 239 10.69 -11.11 -9.53
C TRP A 239 10.46 -11.94 -10.79
N LEU A 240 10.95 -11.50 -11.96
CA LEU A 240 10.98 -12.30 -13.19
C LEU A 240 11.85 -13.55 -13.05
N THR A 241 12.80 -13.55 -12.10
CA THR A 241 13.61 -14.74 -11.75
C THR A 241 12.81 -15.79 -10.97
N GLY A 242 11.61 -15.47 -10.47
CA GLY A 242 10.86 -16.33 -9.55
C GLY A 242 11.45 -16.41 -8.13
N HIS A 243 12.59 -15.78 -7.88
CA HIS A 243 13.28 -15.79 -6.59
C HIS A 243 13.03 -14.53 -5.78
N ALA A 244 13.14 -14.66 -4.45
CA ALA A 244 13.21 -13.50 -3.57
C ALA A 244 14.51 -12.73 -3.85
N VAL A 245 14.47 -11.39 -3.77
CA VAL A 245 15.56 -10.51 -4.21
C VAL A 245 16.92 -10.83 -3.55
N ASN A 246 16.91 -11.30 -2.30
CA ASN A 246 18.11 -11.71 -1.55
C ASN A 246 18.71 -13.05 -2.02
N LYS A 247 17.92 -13.89 -2.69
CA LYS A 247 18.31 -15.24 -3.16
C LYS A 247 18.73 -15.27 -4.62
N ILE A 248 18.68 -14.13 -5.32
CA ILE A 248 18.99 -14.06 -6.74
C ILE A 248 20.48 -14.32 -7.00
N SER A 249 20.75 -15.14 -8.01
CA SER A 249 22.10 -15.35 -8.56
C SER A 249 22.36 -14.32 -9.67
N GLU A 250 23.51 -13.63 -9.65
CA GLU A 250 23.83 -12.61 -10.66
C GLU A 250 23.83 -13.17 -12.10
N PRO A 251 24.44 -14.34 -12.41
CA PRO A 251 24.38 -14.91 -13.76
C PRO A 251 22.96 -15.23 -14.25
N GLU A 252 22.09 -15.69 -13.36
CA GLU A 252 20.69 -15.99 -13.69
C GLU A 252 19.94 -14.70 -14.00
N PHE A 253 20.12 -13.68 -13.16
CA PHE A 253 19.47 -12.39 -13.35
C PHE A 253 19.98 -11.64 -14.56
N ASP A 254 21.27 -11.77 -14.91
CA ASP A 254 21.85 -11.18 -16.12
C ASP A 254 21.15 -11.70 -17.40
N SER A 255 20.81 -13.00 -17.44
CA SER A 255 20.05 -13.58 -18.56
C SER A 255 18.63 -12.99 -18.68
N VAL A 256 17.95 -12.82 -17.54
CA VAL A 256 16.63 -12.20 -17.46
C VAL A 256 16.68 -10.72 -17.83
N GLN A 257 17.70 -10.00 -17.34
CA GLN A 257 17.97 -8.60 -17.66
C GLN A 257 18.09 -8.38 -19.16
N ARG A 258 18.96 -9.14 -19.83
CA ARG A 258 19.16 -9.05 -21.29
C ARG A 258 17.86 -9.29 -22.06
N SER A 259 17.13 -10.34 -21.70
CA SER A 259 15.85 -10.68 -22.35
C SER A 259 14.82 -9.57 -22.18
N PHE A 260 14.73 -8.98 -20.99
CA PHE A 260 13.78 -7.91 -20.70
C PHE A 260 14.15 -6.60 -21.42
N ILE A 261 15.41 -6.18 -21.33
CA ILE A 261 15.90 -4.96 -21.97
C ILE A 261 15.72 -5.05 -23.49
N GLN A 262 16.01 -6.21 -24.10
CA GLN A 262 15.78 -6.44 -25.52
C GLN A 262 14.30 -6.30 -25.91
N ALA A 263 13.39 -6.82 -25.08
CA ALA A 263 11.96 -6.67 -25.31
C ALA A 263 11.50 -5.20 -25.19
N VAL A 264 12.05 -4.46 -24.22
CA VAL A 264 11.80 -3.01 -24.07
C VAL A 264 12.28 -2.27 -25.32
N GLU A 265 13.50 -2.54 -25.78
CA GLU A 265 14.08 -1.91 -26.97
C GLU A 265 13.23 -2.16 -28.23
N GLU A 266 12.74 -3.40 -28.41
CA GLU A 266 11.87 -3.73 -29.54
C GLU A 266 10.55 -2.95 -29.51
N GLU A 267 9.96 -2.78 -28.33
CA GLU A 267 8.73 -2.01 -28.12
C GLU A 267 8.95 -0.50 -28.24
N GLU A 268 10.09 0.03 -27.78
CA GLU A 268 10.47 1.43 -27.97
C GLU A 268 10.55 1.78 -29.45
N ARG A 269 11.12 0.90 -30.28
CA ARG A 269 11.23 1.08 -31.73
C ARG A 269 9.87 1.13 -32.44
N LYS A 270 8.84 0.49 -31.88
CA LYS A 270 7.47 0.50 -32.44
C LYS A 270 6.72 1.81 -32.12
N ARG A 271 7.19 2.60 -31.16
CA ARG A 271 6.54 3.85 -30.72
C ARG A 271 7.08 5.06 -31.50
N THR A 272 6.24 6.06 -31.73
CA THR A 272 6.70 7.34 -32.29
C THR A 272 7.59 8.04 -31.27
N PRO A 273 8.81 8.49 -31.64
CA PRO A 273 9.70 9.16 -30.70
C PRO A 273 9.02 10.38 -30.09
N VAL A 274 8.92 10.40 -28.76
CA VAL A 274 8.56 11.63 -28.04
C VAL A 274 9.82 12.51 -28.05
N GLY A 275 9.75 13.68 -28.68
CA GLY A 275 10.90 14.58 -28.79
C GLY A 275 11.53 14.86 -27.43
N GLY A 276 12.79 14.49 -27.24
CA GLY A 276 13.54 14.68 -25.99
C GLY A 276 13.41 13.58 -24.93
N GLY A 277 12.76 12.45 -25.24
CA GLY A 277 12.71 11.29 -24.34
C GLY A 277 14.05 10.54 -24.24
N LEU A 278 14.44 10.13 -23.04
CA LEU A 278 15.57 9.22 -22.80
C LEU A 278 15.19 7.79 -23.21
N PRO A 279 16.03 7.04 -23.95
CA PRO A 279 15.80 5.62 -24.23
C PRO A 279 15.83 4.81 -22.94
N LEU A 280 14.73 4.13 -22.62
CA LEU A 280 14.56 3.35 -21.39
C LEU A 280 15.46 2.12 -21.39
N ALA A 281 15.58 1.43 -22.53
CA ALA A 281 16.46 0.27 -22.65
C ALA A 281 17.92 0.62 -22.32
N SER A 282 18.43 1.72 -22.90
CA SER A 282 19.79 2.19 -22.65
C SER A 282 20.01 2.62 -21.19
N ALA A 283 19.02 3.30 -20.59
CA ALA A 283 19.08 3.67 -19.19
C ALA A 283 19.11 2.46 -18.26
N MET A 284 18.28 1.44 -18.53
CA MET A 284 18.26 0.20 -17.75
C MET A 284 19.60 -0.54 -17.82
N GLU A 285 20.22 -0.58 -18.99
CA GLU A 285 21.53 -1.19 -19.21
C GLU A 285 22.64 -0.44 -18.44
N GLU A 286 22.66 0.89 -18.51
CA GLU A 286 23.60 1.73 -17.75
C GLU A 286 23.43 1.55 -16.23
N ASN A 287 22.19 1.51 -15.74
CA ASN A 287 21.86 1.30 -14.33
C ASN A 287 22.27 -0.09 -13.82
N TRP A 288 22.26 -1.09 -14.70
CA TRP A 288 22.77 -2.43 -14.38
C TRP A 288 24.27 -2.42 -14.18
N HIS A 289 25.03 -1.91 -15.15
CA HIS A 289 26.50 -1.90 -15.10
C HIS A 289 27.07 -1.02 -13.97
N SER A 290 26.47 0.16 -13.76
CA SER A 290 26.87 1.08 -12.68
C SER A 290 26.56 0.54 -11.28
N GLY A 291 25.65 -0.42 -11.15
CA GLY A 291 25.13 -0.91 -9.88
C GLY A 291 24.04 -0.01 -9.26
N ALA A 292 23.60 1.03 -9.97
CA ALA A 292 22.51 1.90 -9.54
C ALA A 292 21.22 1.12 -9.30
N SER A 293 20.93 0.12 -10.14
CA SER A 293 19.80 -0.79 -10.00
C SER A 293 19.79 -1.50 -8.63
N TRP A 294 20.95 -1.97 -8.13
CA TRP A 294 21.05 -2.61 -6.82
C TRP A 294 20.85 -1.62 -5.68
N LEU A 295 21.38 -0.41 -5.81
CA LEU A 295 21.16 0.67 -4.84
C LEU A 295 19.68 1.01 -4.71
N TRP A 296 19.02 1.27 -5.84
CA TRP A 296 17.60 1.62 -5.85
C TRP A 296 16.71 0.46 -5.43
N THR A 297 17.07 -0.79 -5.79
CA THR A 297 16.37 -1.97 -5.27
C THR A 297 16.53 -2.09 -3.76
N ALA A 298 17.72 -1.79 -3.21
CA ALA A 298 17.96 -1.82 -1.78
C ALA A 298 17.14 -0.75 -1.05
N VAL A 299 17.06 0.48 -1.59
CA VAL A 299 16.27 1.57 -0.98
C VAL A 299 14.77 1.25 -0.94
N HIS A 300 14.25 0.57 -1.97
CA HIS A 300 12.83 0.24 -2.07
C HIS A 300 12.44 -1.13 -1.49
N SER A 301 13.40 -1.88 -0.92
CA SER A 301 13.15 -3.24 -0.44
C SER A 301 13.51 -3.38 1.04
N SER A 302 12.73 -4.18 1.76
CA SER A 302 13.10 -4.65 3.10
C SER A 302 14.39 -5.50 3.10
N ALA A 303 14.82 -5.98 1.93
CA ALA A 303 16.07 -6.70 1.73
C ALA A 303 17.32 -5.79 1.66
N MET A 304 17.16 -4.48 1.87
CA MET A 304 18.23 -3.46 1.84
C MET A 304 19.55 -3.98 2.39
N TYR A 305 19.53 -4.48 3.63
CA TYR A 305 20.72 -4.97 4.31
C TYR A 305 21.45 -6.06 3.50
N SER A 306 20.72 -7.09 3.05
CA SER A 306 21.32 -8.18 2.28
C SER A 306 21.89 -7.72 0.93
N LEU A 307 21.20 -6.79 0.27
CA LEU A 307 21.59 -6.26 -1.04
C LEU A 307 22.82 -5.36 -0.94
N VAL A 308 22.87 -4.53 0.11
CA VAL A 308 24.04 -3.70 0.41
C VAL A 308 25.27 -4.58 0.57
N TRP A 309 25.23 -5.61 1.42
CA TRP A 309 26.41 -6.46 1.67
C TRP A 309 26.82 -7.31 0.48
N LYS A 310 25.85 -7.76 -0.33
CA LYS A 310 26.11 -8.70 -1.42
C LYS A 310 26.54 -8.01 -2.72
N HIS A 311 25.93 -6.88 -3.05
CA HIS A 311 26.07 -6.27 -4.39
C HIS A 311 26.68 -4.86 -4.37
N ILE A 312 26.51 -4.11 -3.28
CA ILE A 312 26.98 -2.70 -3.20
C ILE A 312 28.33 -2.64 -2.52
N TYR A 313 28.44 -3.20 -1.32
CA TYR A 313 29.60 -3.15 -0.46
C TYR A 313 30.89 -3.71 -1.10
N PRO A 314 30.88 -4.84 -1.84
CA PRO A 314 32.09 -5.36 -2.48
C PRO A 314 32.70 -4.43 -3.53
N ARG A 315 31.95 -3.42 -4.00
CA ARG A 315 32.43 -2.41 -4.96
C ARG A 315 33.25 -1.31 -4.29
N PHE A 316 33.26 -1.22 -2.96
CA PHE A 316 33.94 -0.17 -2.20
C PHE A 316 35.09 -0.76 -1.36
N PRO A 317 36.32 -0.25 -1.50
CA PRO A 317 37.51 -0.86 -0.89
C PRO A 317 37.70 -0.57 0.62
N VAL A 318 36.71 0.01 1.31
CA VAL A 318 36.98 0.83 2.52
C VAL A 318 36.81 0.08 3.85
N VAL A 319 36.06 -1.02 3.92
CA VAL A 319 35.88 -1.72 5.21
C VAL A 319 36.00 -3.24 5.01
N VAL A 320 36.97 -3.85 5.70
CA VAL A 320 37.28 -5.29 5.54
C VAL A 320 36.47 -6.14 6.52
N ASP A 321 36.02 -5.57 7.64
CA ASP A 321 35.21 -6.28 8.64
C ASP A 321 33.72 -5.85 8.60
N ARG A 322 32.88 -6.80 8.19
CA ARG A 322 31.42 -6.67 8.17
C ARG A 322 30.84 -6.37 9.56
N VAL A 323 31.37 -6.99 10.62
CA VAL A 323 30.82 -6.82 11.98
C VAL A 323 31.05 -5.39 12.47
N GLN A 324 32.25 -4.86 12.26
CA GLN A 324 32.57 -3.48 12.56
C GLN A 324 31.71 -2.50 11.75
N ALA A 325 31.51 -2.76 10.46
CA ALA A 325 30.68 -1.93 9.60
C ALA A 325 29.20 -1.93 10.03
N GLU A 326 28.66 -3.08 10.43
CA GLU A 326 27.31 -3.21 10.99
C GLU A 326 27.15 -2.46 12.31
N ALA A 327 28.14 -2.55 13.20
CA ALA A 327 28.15 -1.80 14.45
C ALA A 327 28.08 -0.29 14.19
N ILE A 328 28.89 0.20 13.25
CA ILE A 328 28.92 1.61 12.84
C ILE A 328 27.57 2.02 12.22
N LEU A 329 27.05 1.26 11.25
CA LEU A 329 25.77 1.53 10.58
C LEU A 329 24.58 1.54 11.55
N SER A 330 24.57 0.64 12.53
CA SER A 330 23.51 0.59 13.55
C SER A 330 23.45 1.86 14.40
N GLY A 331 24.58 2.55 14.60
CA GLY A 331 24.66 3.83 15.30
C GLY A 331 24.01 4.98 14.54
N PHE A 332 23.98 4.91 13.20
CA PHE A 332 23.35 5.95 12.36
C PHE A 332 21.82 5.86 12.29
N TRP A 333 21.21 4.76 12.75
CA TRP A 333 19.75 4.63 12.71
C TRP A 333 19.05 5.57 13.69
N ARG A 334 19.55 5.66 14.93
CA ARG A 334 19.05 6.55 15.98
C ARG A 334 20.05 6.66 17.13
N GLU A 335 20.06 7.78 17.84
CA GLU A 335 20.93 8.03 19.01
C GLU A 335 20.85 6.95 20.11
N ASP A 336 19.68 6.34 20.31
CA ASP A 336 19.42 5.29 21.31
C ASP A 336 19.30 3.89 20.69
N SER A 337 19.90 3.64 19.52
CA SER A 337 19.73 2.39 18.76
C SER A 337 19.97 1.12 19.59
N ALA A 338 21.00 1.11 20.45
CA ALA A 338 21.29 -0.02 21.34
C ALA A 338 20.13 -0.30 22.33
N GLN A 339 19.48 0.74 22.86
CA GLN A 339 18.35 0.60 23.77
C GLN A 339 17.11 0.09 23.03
N VAL A 340 16.90 0.55 21.79
CA VAL A 340 15.81 0.07 20.93
C VAL A 340 16.02 -1.41 20.59
N VAL A 341 17.24 -1.84 20.26
CA VAL A 341 17.57 -3.25 20.01
C VAL A 341 17.30 -4.09 21.25
N GLN A 342 17.74 -3.64 22.43
CA GLN A 342 17.49 -4.36 23.68
C GLN A 342 15.99 -4.48 23.99
N LYS A 343 15.23 -3.40 23.78
CA LYS A 343 13.77 -3.39 23.93
C LYS A 343 13.12 -4.38 22.96
N LYS A 344 13.49 -4.35 21.68
CA LYS A 344 12.95 -5.25 20.65
C LYS A 344 13.29 -6.72 20.93
N ALA A 345 14.49 -7.01 21.44
CA ALA A 345 14.87 -8.35 21.88
C ALA A 345 14.00 -8.86 23.04
N ASN A 346 13.63 -7.98 23.98
CA ASN A 346 12.71 -8.33 25.07
C ASN A 346 11.27 -8.54 24.56
N GLU A 347 10.77 -7.64 23.71
CA GLU A 347 9.45 -7.78 23.06
C GLU A 347 9.35 -9.08 22.25
N PHE A 348 10.44 -9.48 21.57
CA PHE A 348 10.48 -10.72 20.80
C PHE A 348 10.39 -11.97 21.68
N LYS A 349 11.01 -11.96 22.88
CA LYS A 349 10.86 -13.05 23.86
C LYS A 349 9.41 -13.18 24.32
N GLU A 350 8.76 -12.06 24.61
CA GLU A 350 7.34 -12.03 24.98
C GLU A 350 6.45 -12.48 23.82
N TYR A 351 6.74 -12.04 22.59
CA TYR A 351 6.04 -12.48 21.40
C TYR A 351 6.09 -14.00 21.22
N LYS A 352 7.27 -14.62 21.37
CA LYS A 352 7.40 -16.08 21.30
C LYS A 352 6.54 -16.80 22.32
N TYR A 353 6.46 -16.28 23.55
CA TYR A 353 5.56 -16.82 24.57
C TYR A 353 4.09 -16.71 24.15
N ARG A 354 3.69 -15.57 23.59
CA ARG A 354 2.32 -15.36 23.09
C ARG A 354 1.98 -16.31 21.94
N VAL A 355 2.89 -16.50 20.98
CA VAL A 355 2.69 -17.48 19.89
C VAL A 355 2.48 -18.86 20.48
N ALA A 356 3.35 -19.33 21.39
CA ALA A 356 3.19 -20.63 22.04
C ALA A 356 1.88 -20.77 22.81
N SER A 357 1.42 -19.69 23.46
CA SER A 357 0.14 -19.68 24.20
C SER A 357 -1.08 -19.93 23.32
N LEU A 358 -1.04 -19.49 22.05
CA LEU A 358 -2.16 -19.68 21.13
C LEU A 358 -2.38 -21.15 20.75
N PHE A 359 -1.31 -21.96 20.72
CA PHE A 359 -1.38 -23.38 20.38
C PHE A 359 -1.61 -24.30 21.59
N THR A 360 -1.58 -23.74 22.80
CA THR A 360 -1.80 -24.46 24.06
C THR A 360 -3.16 -24.15 24.71
N SER A 361 -3.84 -23.09 24.27
CA SER A 361 -5.16 -22.69 24.76
C SER A 361 -6.28 -23.45 24.03
N ASN A 362 -7.08 -24.22 24.78
CA ASN A 362 -8.32 -24.83 24.28
C ASN A 362 -9.33 -23.73 23.86
N PRO A 363 -10.21 -23.96 22.86
CA PRO A 363 -11.11 -22.94 22.30
C PRO A 363 -12.29 -22.58 23.22
N GLY A 364 -12.01 -22.12 24.44
CA GLY A 364 -13.03 -21.77 25.44
C GLY A 364 -12.59 -20.81 26.55
N SER A 365 -11.32 -20.42 26.65
CA SER A 365 -10.88 -19.41 27.62
C SER A 365 -10.52 -18.11 26.93
N ALA A 366 -11.30 -17.05 27.16
CA ALA A 366 -11.01 -15.70 26.70
C ALA A 366 -9.61 -15.25 27.16
N PRO A 367 -8.85 -14.52 26.32
CA PRO A 367 -7.54 -14.02 26.72
C PRO A 367 -7.69 -12.97 27.83
N PRO A 368 -6.74 -12.90 28.80
CA PRO A 368 -6.77 -11.88 29.83
C PRO A 368 -6.61 -10.49 29.20
N ALA A 369 -7.41 -9.53 29.67
CA ALA A 369 -7.37 -8.14 29.22
C ALA A 369 -5.96 -7.57 29.35
N SER A 370 -5.47 -6.96 28.27
CA SER A 370 -4.18 -6.29 28.21
C SER A 370 -4.10 -5.14 29.22
N SER A 371 -3.11 -5.17 30.10
CA SER A 371 -2.62 -3.94 30.72
C SER A 371 -1.72 -3.24 29.70
N SER A 372 -2.27 -2.27 28.96
CA SER A 372 -1.45 -1.33 28.20
C SER A 372 -0.51 -0.60 29.17
N PRO A 373 0.80 -0.50 28.91
CA PRO A 373 1.64 0.39 29.68
C PRO A 373 1.13 1.82 29.46
N ALA A 374 0.95 2.57 30.56
CA ALA A 374 0.55 3.96 30.51
C ALA A 374 1.48 4.74 29.54
N PRO A 375 0.94 5.67 28.74
CA PRO A 375 1.77 6.52 27.90
C PRO A 375 2.77 7.25 28.81
N GLY A 376 4.07 7.07 28.54
CA GLY A 376 5.11 7.84 29.20
C GLY A 376 4.84 9.34 29.07
N PRO A 377 5.27 10.15 30.04
CA PRO A 377 4.94 11.57 30.07
C PRO A 377 5.32 12.23 28.74
N ARG A 378 4.35 12.92 28.13
CA ARG A 378 4.55 13.76 26.96
C ARG A 378 5.75 14.67 27.23
N ALA A 379 6.71 14.68 26.31
CA ALA A 379 7.69 15.76 26.22
C ALA A 379 6.89 17.07 26.09
N SER A 380 6.85 17.83 27.17
CA SER A 380 6.33 19.18 27.23
C SER A 380 7.02 20.01 26.15
N SER A 381 6.20 20.65 25.32
CA SER A 381 6.50 21.81 24.49
C SER A 381 7.93 22.34 24.64
N LEU A 382 8.81 21.93 23.72
CA LEU A 382 10.06 22.64 23.46
C LEU A 382 9.67 24.05 22.98
N GLN A 383 9.72 25.01 23.89
CA GLN A 383 9.80 26.42 23.55
C GLN A 383 11.02 26.60 22.65
N ALA A 384 10.81 27.15 21.46
CA ALA A 384 11.88 27.57 20.57
C ALA A 384 12.80 28.56 21.31
N PRO A 385 14.13 28.35 21.33
CA PRO A 385 15.03 29.34 21.88
C PRO A 385 15.07 30.55 20.93
N SER A 386 14.80 31.75 21.45
CA SER A 386 14.97 33.00 20.73
C SER A 386 16.46 33.27 20.50
N SER A 387 16.98 32.94 19.32
CA SER A 387 18.30 33.35 18.89
C SER A 387 18.24 34.80 18.36
N HIS A 388 18.44 35.76 19.26
CA HIS A 388 18.90 37.10 18.87
C HIS A 388 20.34 37.01 18.37
N MET A 389 20.50 36.78 17.07
CA MET A 389 21.79 36.89 16.39
C MET A 389 22.13 38.38 16.21
N LYS A 390 22.96 38.94 17.10
CA LYS A 390 23.58 40.25 16.90
C LYS A 390 24.66 40.12 15.83
N LEU A 391 24.39 40.63 14.65
CA LEU A 391 25.38 40.92 13.61
C LEU A 391 26.31 42.03 14.10
N GLY A 392 27.54 41.69 14.47
CA GLY A 392 28.65 42.62 14.54
C GLY A 392 29.39 42.61 13.20
N LYS A 393 29.38 43.76 12.52
CA LYS A 393 30.33 44.18 11.49
C LYS A 393 31.07 45.41 12.03
N PRO A 394 32.24 45.81 11.51
CA PRO A 394 32.85 45.40 10.23
C PRO A 394 33.89 44.29 10.33
#